data_AF-A0A4R5PJ75-F1
#
_entry.id   AF-A0A4R5PJ75-F1
#
_cell.length_a   1.000
_cell.length_b   1.000
_cell.length_c   1.000
_cell.angle_alpha   90.00
_cell.angle_beta   90.00
_cell.angle_gamma   90.00
#
_symmetry.space_group_name_H-M   'P 1'
#
loop_
_entity.id
_entity.type
_entity.pdbx_description
1 polymer ?
#
loop_
_entity_poly.entity_id
_entity_poly.type
_entity_poly.pdbx_seq_one_letter_code
_entity_poly.pdbx_strand_id
1 'polypeptide(L)'
;MRAVIYKYPFKIDDWVDVRMPVGAEILSLQVQDGVPTIWAKVAPHQQEATRRFVVLATGETFVDALIGYYIGTIQLDGFVWHIFDQGNR
;
A
#
# COMPACT_ATOMS: atom_id res chain seq x y z
N MET A 1 -23.72 -9.39 0.18
CA MET A 1 -22.28 -9.46 -0.21
C MET A 1 -21.46 -9.52 1.07
N ARG A 2 -20.40 -10.34 1.14
CA ARG A 2 -19.52 -10.42 2.32
C ARG A 2 -18.19 -9.71 2.01
N ALA A 3 -17.76 -8.83 2.92
CA ALA A 3 -16.44 -8.22 2.90
C ALA A 3 -15.61 -8.80 4.05
N VAL A 4 -14.30 -8.87 3.84
CA VAL A 4 -13.32 -9.31 4.84
C VAL A 4 -12.20 -8.28 4.88
N ILE A 5 -11.59 -8.06 6.04
CA ILE A 5 -10.38 -7.24 6.14
C ILE A 5 -9.19 -8.18 6.11
N TYR A 6 -8.32 -7.99 5.13
CA TYR A 6 -7.06 -8.71 5.01
C TYR A 6 -5.87 -7.77 5.21
N LYS A 7 -4.76 -8.36 5.64
CA LYS A 7 -3.49 -7.69 5.82
C LYS A 7 -2.48 -8.19 4.78
N TYR A 8 -1.69 -7.27 4.26
CA TYR A 8 -0.74 -7.48 3.17
C TYR A 8 0.61 -6.93 3.62
N PRO A 9 1.46 -7.76 4.25
CA PRO A 9 2.81 -7.34 4.64
C PRO A 9 3.66 -7.13 3.39
N PHE A 10 4.55 -6.15 3.44
CA PHE A 10 5.46 -5.83 2.34
C PHE A 10 6.83 -5.38 2.85
N LYS A 11 7.82 -5.39 1.96
CA LYS A 11 9.15 -4.84 2.23
C LYS A 11 9.24 -3.44 1.63
N ILE A 12 9.94 -2.55 2.32
CA ILE A 12 10.26 -1.23 1.76
C ILE A 12 11.11 -1.41 0.51
N ASP A 13 10.64 -0.82 -0.58
CA ASP A 13 11.26 -0.70 -1.89
C ASP A 13 10.60 0.50 -2.58
N ASP A 14 11.22 1.07 -3.62
CA ASP A 14 10.68 2.24 -4.34
C ASP A 14 9.26 1.96 -4.86
N TRP A 15 9.01 0.70 -5.25
CA TRP A 15 7.73 0.22 -5.74
C TRP A 15 7.35 -1.09 -5.03
N VAL A 16 6.09 -1.16 -4.59
CA VAL A 16 5.54 -2.35 -3.96
C VAL A 16 4.34 -2.84 -4.75
N ASP A 17 4.43 -4.05 -5.29
CA ASP A 17 3.32 -4.72 -5.96
C ASP A 17 2.64 -5.70 -5.00
N VAL A 18 1.34 -5.51 -4.75
CA VAL A 18 0.54 -6.39 -3.90
C VAL A 18 -0.59 -6.98 -4.71
N ARG A 19 -0.74 -8.31 -4.66
CA ARG A 19 -1.94 -8.97 -5.20
C ARG A 19 -3.08 -8.85 -4.20
N MET A 20 -4.18 -8.26 -4.64
CA MET A 20 -5.40 -8.14 -3.85
C MET A 20 -6.64 -8.18 -4.75
N PRO A 21 -7.82 -8.56 -4.22
CA PRO A 21 -9.06 -8.54 -4.98
C PRO A 21 -9.35 -7.14 -5.58
N VAL A 22 -9.83 -7.11 -6.83
CA VAL A 22 -10.27 -5.88 -7.49
C VAL A 22 -11.34 -5.19 -6.65
N GLY A 23 -11.23 -3.87 -6.53
CA GLY A 23 -12.12 -3.05 -5.69
C GLY A 23 -11.77 -3.08 -4.20
N ALA A 24 -10.60 -3.60 -3.83
CA ALA A 24 -10.07 -3.47 -2.47
C ALA A 24 -10.00 -1.99 -2.04
N GLU A 25 -10.53 -1.71 -0.86
CA GLU A 25 -10.48 -0.39 -0.23
C GLU A 25 -9.37 -0.39 0.82
N ILE A 26 -8.34 0.42 0.62
CA ILE A 26 -7.25 0.58 1.58
C ILE A 26 -7.79 1.29 2.82
N LEU A 27 -7.61 0.67 3.98
CA LEU A 27 -8.08 1.21 5.25
C LEU A 27 -6.96 1.90 6.01
N SER A 28 -5.78 1.29 6.03
CA SER A 28 -4.63 1.79 6.79
C SER A 28 -3.32 1.16 6.32
N LEU A 29 -2.23 1.85 6.65
CA LEU A 29 -0.86 1.42 6.49
C LEU A 29 -0.16 1.61 7.84
N GLN A 30 0.40 0.54 8.40
CA GLN A 30 1.08 0.58 9.70
C GLN A 30 2.25 -0.39 9.72
N VAL A 31 3.13 -0.26 10.72
CA VAL A 31 4.14 -1.27 11.05
C VAL A 31 3.56 -2.20 12.12
N GLN A 32 3.49 -3.49 11.82
CA GLN A 32 3.12 -4.54 12.79
C GLN A 32 4.30 -5.48 12.95
N ASP A 33 4.77 -5.66 14.18
CA ASP A 33 5.90 -6.55 14.52
C ASP A 33 7.16 -6.27 13.68
N GLY A 34 7.45 -4.99 13.43
CA GLY A 34 8.57 -4.54 12.60
C GLY A 34 8.36 -4.66 11.09
N VAL A 35 7.17 -5.07 10.64
CA VAL A 35 6.86 -5.29 9.22
C VAL A 35 5.83 -4.26 8.73
N PRO A 36 6.15 -3.44 7.70
CA PRO A 36 5.18 -2.62 6.99
C PRO A 36 4.03 -3.47 6.45
N THR A 37 2.80 -3.06 6.73
CA THR A 37 1.61 -3.84 6.38
C THR A 37 0.49 -2.91 5.93
N ILE A 38 -0.17 -3.29 4.84
CA ILE A 38 -1.40 -2.67 4.35
C ILE A 38 -2.59 -3.46 4.86
N TRP A 39 -3.62 -2.79 5.37
CA TRP A 39 -4.93 -3.38 5.62
C TRP A 39 -5.93 -2.89 4.60
N ALA A 40 -6.69 -3.83 4.02
CA ALA A 40 -7.73 -3.49 3.05
C ALA A 40 -9.02 -4.27 3.32
N LYS A 41 -10.15 -3.59 3.14
CA LYS A 41 -11.48 -4.22 3.05
C LYS A 41 -11.64 -4.77 1.64
N VAL A 42 -11.86 -6.07 1.52
CA VAL A 42 -11.91 -6.77 0.23
C VAL A 42 -13.15 -7.63 0.10
N ALA A 43 -13.57 -7.83 -1.14
CA ALA A 43 -14.55 -8.83 -1.52
C ALA A 43 -13.82 -10.09 -2.01
N PRO A 44 -13.66 -11.15 -1.18
CA PRO A 44 -12.74 -12.26 -1.46
C PRO A 44 -13.13 -13.15 -2.66
N HIS A 45 -14.32 -12.95 -3.21
CA HIS A 45 -14.80 -13.64 -4.41
C HIS A 45 -14.47 -12.89 -5.70
N GLN A 46 -13.97 -11.66 -5.62
CA GLN A 46 -13.52 -10.89 -6.78
C GLN A 46 -12.17 -11.42 -7.27
N GLN A 47 -11.91 -11.23 -8.55
CA GLN A 47 -10.63 -11.58 -9.16
C GLN A 47 -9.49 -10.77 -8.50
N GLU A 48 -8.35 -11.41 -8.27
CA GLU A 48 -7.14 -10.71 -7.83
C GLU A 48 -6.49 -9.94 -8.99
N ALA A 49 -6.02 -8.74 -8.70
CA ALA A 49 -5.19 -7.94 -9.59
C ALA A 49 -3.93 -7.48 -8.85
N THR A 50 -2.90 -7.10 -9.60
CA THR A 50 -1.71 -6.47 -9.03
C THR A 50 -2.02 -5.00 -8.81
N ARG A 51 -1.83 -4.52 -7.59
CA ARG A 51 -1.96 -3.12 -7.22
C ARG A 51 -0.59 -2.57 -6.86
N ARG A 52 -0.19 -1.46 -7.48
CA ARG A 52 1.14 -0.88 -7.24
C ARG A 52 1.07 0.29 -6.30
N PHE A 53 2.00 0.29 -5.35
CA PHE A 53 2.27 1.40 -4.45
C PHE A 53 3.66 1.97 -4.69
N VAL A 54 3.80 3.28 -4.53
CA VAL A 54 5.07 4.01 -4.56
C VAL A 54 5.45 4.36 -3.13
N VAL A 55 6.69 4.15 -2.75
CA VAL A 55 7.20 4.47 -1.42
C VAL A 55 8.27 5.54 -1.57
N LEU A 56 8.13 6.64 -0.83
CA LEU A 56 9.05 7.77 -0.87
C LEU A 56 9.56 8.07 0.53
N ALA A 57 10.85 8.32 0.67
CA ALA A 57 11.42 8.81 1.92
C ALA A 57 11.13 10.31 2.09
N THR A 58 11.04 10.78 3.34
CA THR A 58 11.01 12.23 3.60
C THR A 58 12.26 12.92 3.04
N GLY A 59 12.05 13.95 2.21
CA GLY A 59 13.14 14.71 1.57
C GLY A 59 13.54 14.19 0.19
N GLU A 60 12.98 13.07 -0.27
CA GLU A 60 13.17 12.56 -1.62
C GLU A 60 12.48 13.45 -2.67
N THR A 61 13.15 13.69 -3.80
CA THR A 61 12.57 14.43 -4.93
C THR A 61 11.84 13.48 -5.86
N PHE A 62 10.63 13.83 -6.29
CA PHE A 62 9.79 12.99 -7.15
C PHE A 62 9.03 13.82 -8.18
N VAL A 63 8.50 13.14 -9.21
CA VAL A 63 7.61 13.74 -10.20
C VAL A 63 6.17 13.48 -9.78
N ASP A 64 5.47 14.53 -9.34
CA ASP A 64 4.12 14.45 -8.76
C ASP A 64 3.11 13.71 -9.68
N ALA A 65 3.21 13.90 -10.99
CA ALA A 65 2.36 13.23 -11.97
C ALA A 65 2.52 11.70 -12.04
N LEU A 66 3.54 11.12 -11.39
CA LEU A 66 3.87 9.70 -11.49
C LEU A 66 3.60 8.89 -10.21
N ILE A 67 3.23 9.50 -9.08
CA ILE A 67 3.23 8.77 -7.79
C ILE A 67 1.86 8.18 -7.40
N GLY A 68 0.76 8.77 -7.89
CA GLY A 68 -0.60 8.32 -7.57
C GLY A 68 -1.18 8.99 -6.32
N TYR A 69 -2.09 8.31 -5.62
CA TYR A 69 -2.85 8.88 -4.50
C TYR A 69 -2.19 8.58 -3.16
N TYR A 70 -1.99 9.59 -2.32
CA TYR A 70 -1.46 9.38 -0.97
C TYR A 70 -2.39 8.51 -0.12
N ILE A 71 -1.85 7.46 0.50
CA ILE A 71 -2.62 6.53 1.35
C ILE A 71 -2.13 6.46 2.79
N GLY A 72 -0.94 6.97 3.10
CA GLY A 72 -0.45 6.98 4.46
C GLY A 72 1.05 7.20 4.61
N THR A 73 1.46 7.32 5.87
CA THR A 73 2.85 7.43 6.28
C THR A 73 3.14 6.38 7.33
N ILE A 74 4.31 5.74 7.24
CA ILE A 74 4.83 4.85 8.29
C ILE A 74 6.21 5.32 8.74
N GLN A 75 6.57 4.95 9.96
CA GLN A 75 7.90 5.18 10.52
C GLN A 75 8.51 3.81 10.84
N LEU A 76 9.67 3.51 10.28
CA LEU A 76 10.36 2.25 10.45
C LEU A 76 11.87 2.50 10.44
N ASP A 77 12.57 1.92 11.42
CA ASP A 77 14.04 1.98 11.55
C ASP A 77 14.62 3.41 11.48
N GLY A 78 13.89 4.39 12.04
CA GLY A 78 14.29 5.79 12.07
C GLY A 78 14.02 6.57 10.77
N PHE A 79 13.47 5.91 9.75
CA PHE A 79 13.02 6.55 8.51
C PHE A 79 11.51 6.81 8.53
N VAL A 80 11.09 7.83 7.78
CA VAL A 80 9.69 8.16 7.54
C VAL A 80 9.40 7.92 6.06
N TRP A 81 8.43 7.05 5.79
CA TRP A 81 8.06 6.62 4.45
C TRP A 81 6.63 7.07 4.13
N HIS A 82 6.45 7.72 2.99
CA HIS A 82 5.16 8.15 2.46
C HIS A 82 4.76 7.24 1.30
N ILE A 83 3.57 6.65 1.39
CA ILE A 83 3.11 5.65 0.43
C ILE A 83 1.96 6.22 -0.39
N PHE A 84 2.07 6.02 -1.71
CA PHE A 84 1.09 6.43 -2.70
C PHE A 84 0.60 5.21 -3.48
N ASP A 85 -0.62 5.28 -3.98
CA ASP A 85 -1.33 4.20 -4.65
C ASP A 85 -1.59 4.56 -6.11
N GLN A 86 -0.99 3.79 -7.02
CA GLN A 86 -1.15 3.97 -8.47
C GLN A 86 -2.38 3.22 -9.02
N GLY A 87 -3.13 2.50 -8.18
CA GLY A 87 -4.26 1.67 -8.59
C GLY A 87 -3.85 0.32 -9.16
N ASN A 88 -4.82 -0.35 -9.79
CA ASN A 88 -4.64 -1.69 -10.34
C ASN A 88 -3.90 -1.61 -11.68
N ARG A 89 -2.94 -2.52 -11.88
CA ARG A 89 -2.21 -2.72 -13.14
C ARG A 89 -2.71 -3.95 -13.88
#